data_AF-A0A9R0T9T8-F1
#
_entry.id   AF-A0A9R0T9T8-F1
#
_cell.length_a   1.000
_cell.length_b   1.000
_cell.length_c   1.000
_cell.angle_alpha   90.00
_cell.angle_beta   90.00
_cell.angle_gamma   90.00
#
_symmetry.space_group_name_H-M   'P 1'
#
loop_
_entity.id
_entity.type
_entity.pdbx_description
1 polymer ?
#
loop_
_entity_poly.entity_id
_entity_poly.type
_entity_poly.pdbx_seq_one_letter_code
_entity_poly.pdbx_strand_id
1 'polypeptide(L)'
;MLAAIATLIVDTIATGYFQRAHAKNTSAAVGYVEASDSEQAHGGHSHGVSAVIVSSFSDDGAKLIRHRVISQVLELGIIVHSVIIGMSLGASENASTIKPLVVALTFHQFFEGIGLGGCIVQARFRLKSVLMMALFFSLTLPVGVVIGIGISSAYDENSPRALIVEGLLSAAAAGILNYMALVDLLAEDFMNPRVQNNGRLQVIINISLLVGTALMSMLAVWA
;
A
#
# COMPACT_ATOMS: atom_id res chain seq x y z
N MET A 1 -0.59 0.85 14.02
CA MET A 1 0.04 0.14 12.86
C MET A 1 0.72 -1.17 13.25
N LEU A 2 1.67 -1.19 14.20
CA LEU A 2 2.44 -2.42 14.54
C LEU A 2 1.58 -3.66 14.84
N ALA A 3 0.51 -3.51 15.63
CA ALA A 3 -0.41 -4.61 15.91
C ALA A 3 -1.06 -5.18 14.64
N ALA A 4 -1.51 -4.31 13.73
CA ALA A 4 -2.11 -4.73 12.46
C ALA A 4 -1.09 -5.41 11.53
N ILE A 5 0.15 -4.92 11.50
CA ILE A 5 1.24 -5.59 10.79
C ILE A 5 1.47 -6.97 11.37
N ALA A 6 1.64 -7.10 12.69
CA ALA A 6 1.84 -8.39 13.34
C ALA A 6 0.70 -9.37 13.04
N THR A 7 -0.56 -8.91 13.07
CA THR A 7 -1.72 -9.71 12.67
C THR A 7 -1.61 -10.17 11.23
N LEU A 8 -1.25 -9.30 10.29
CA LEU A 8 -1.11 -9.63 8.86
C LEU A 8 0.03 -10.64 8.63
N ILE A 9 1.15 -10.52 9.35
CA ILE A 9 2.24 -11.50 9.33
C ILE A 9 1.74 -12.87 9.78
N VAL A 10 1.05 -12.93 10.93
CA VAL A 10 0.51 -14.17 11.50
C VAL A 10 -0.50 -14.80 10.54
N ASP A 11 -1.43 -14.00 10.00
CA ASP A 11 -2.47 -14.46 9.08
C ASP A 11 -1.88 -15.02 7.78
N THR A 12 -0.84 -14.39 7.24
CA THR A 12 -0.15 -14.86 6.04
C THR A 12 0.59 -16.17 6.28
N ILE A 13 1.28 -16.30 7.41
CA ILE A 13 1.99 -17.54 7.75
C ILE A 13 1.00 -18.69 7.95
N ALA A 14 -0.10 -18.43 8.68
CA ALA A 14 -1.16 -19.40 8.91
C ALA A 14 -1.81 -19.85 7.59
N THR A 15 -2.25 -18.89 6.77
CA THR A 15 -2.86 -19.15 5.46
C THR A 15 -1.93 -19.95 4.56
N GLY A 16 -0.67 -19.58 4.48
CA GLY A 16 0.31 -20.28 3.64
C GLY A 16 0.59 -21.70 4.15
N TYR A 17 0.63 -21.90 5.47
CA TYR A 17 0.74 -23.23 6.06
C TYR A 17 -0.47 -24.10 5.69
N PHE A 18 -1.69 -23.60 5.87
CA PHE A 18 -2.90 -24.35 5.53
C PHE A 18 -3.02 -24.66 4.04
N GLN A 19 -2.68 -23.72 3.15
CA GLN A 19 -2.68 -23.97 1.71
C GLN A 19 -1.67 -25.05 1.31
N ARG A 20 -0.45 -25.02 1.87
CA ARG A 20 0.58 -26.04 1.60
C ARG A 20 0.20 -27.40 2.18
N ALA A 21 -0.41 -27.43 3.36
CA ALA A 21 -0.92 -28.66 3.97
C ALA A 21 -2.06 -29.27 3.13
N HIS A 22 -3.02 -28.46 2.68
CA HIS A 22 -4.08 -28.91 1.78
C HIS A 22 -3.53 -29.40 0.44
N ALA A 23 -2.61 -28.67 -0.18
CA ALA A 23 -1.98 -29.10 -1.43
C ALA A 23 -1.27 -30.45 -1.28
N LYS A 24 -0.53 -30.66 -0.17
CA LYS A 24 0.14 -31.93 0.13
C LYS A 24 -0.86 -33.07 0.35
N ASN A 25 -1.97 -32.82 1.05
CA ASN A 25 -3.02 -33.82 1.28
C ASN A 25 -3.78 -34.18 -0.01
N THR A 26 -4.08 -33.20 -0.87
CA THR A 26 -4.69 -33.45 -2.18
C THR A 26 -3.74 -34.24 -3.08
N SER A 27 -2.46 -33.88 -3.17
CA SER A 27 -1.48 -34.65 -3.95
C SER A 27 -1.29 -36.08 -3.42
N ALA A 28 -1.35 -36.28 -2.09
CA ALA A 28 -1.29 -37.61 -1.50
C ALA A 28 -2.55 -38.45 -1.80
N ALA A 29 -3.73 -37.83 -1.84
CA ALA A 29 -4.98 -38.50 -2.22
C ALA A 29 -4.99 -38.88 -3.72
N VAL A 30 -4.54 -37.99 -4.61
CA VAL A 30 -4.44 -38.30 -6.05
C VAL A 30 -3.41 -39.41 -6.32
N GLY A 31 -2.25 -39.38 -5.67
CA GLY A 31 -1.25 -40.44 -5.80
C GLY A 31 -1.72 -41.80 -5.26
N TYR A 32 -2.61 -41.82 -4.26
CA TYR A 32 -3.24 -43.05 -3.78
C TYR A 32 -4.24 -43.62 -4.79
N VAL A 33 -5.01 -42.76 -5.47
CA VAL A 33 -5.97 -43.16 -6.51
C VAL A 33 -5.24 -43.65 -7.77
N GLU A 34 -4.18 -42.98 -8.23
CA GLU A 34 -3.35 -43.43 -9.36
C GLU A 34 -2.62 -44.75 -9.09
N ALA A 35 -2.20 -45.00 -7.84
CA ALA A 35 -1.62 -46.28 -7.45
C ALA A 35 -2.66 -47.43 -7.38
N SER A 36 -3.95 -47.09 -7.34
CA SER A 36 -5.07 -48.03 -7.26
C SER A 36 -5.71 -48.32 -8.62
N ASP A 37 -5.57 -47.42 -9.60
CA ASP A 37 -6.22 -47.49 -10.93
C ASP A 37 -5.23 -47.77 -12.08
N SER A 38 -4.47 -48.86 -11.98
CA SER A 38 -3.77 -49.46 -13.13
C SER A 38 -4.62 -50.48 -13.89
N GLU A 39 -5.95 -50.31 -13.92
CA GLU A 39 -6.85 -51.02 -14.85
C GLU A 39 -7.97 -50.11 -15.40
N GLN A 40 -7.91 -49.89 -16.72
CA GLN A 40 -9.02 -49.59 -17.66
C GLN A 40 -9.88 -48.29 -17.60
N ALA A 41 -9.81 -47.59 -18.74
CA ALA A 41 -10.91 -47.05 -19.57
C ALA A 41 -11.41 -45.59 -19.42
N HIS A 42 -11.17 -44.85 -20.52
CA HIS A 42 -12.03 -43.93 -21.27
C HIS A 42 -13.01 -42.94 -20.58
N GLY A 43 -12.84 -41.67 -20.98
CA GLY A 43 -13.95 -40.80 -21.41
C GLY A 43 -14.44 -39.78 -20.39
N GLY A 44 -14.04 -38.51 -20.55
CA GLY A 44 -14.59 -37.40 -19.77
C GLY A 44 -14.50 -36.06 -20.52
N HIS A 45 -15.65 -35.55 -20.92
CA HIS A 45 -15.87 -34.44 -21.84
C HIS A 45 -15.48 -33.05 -21.31
N SER A 46 -14.93 -32.24 -22.21
CA SER A 46 -14.53 -30.85 -22.06
C SER A 46 -15.72 -29.88 -22.19
N HIS A 47 -16.27 -29.42 -21.06
CA HIS A 47 -17.29 -28.35 -21.03
C HIS A 47 -16.98 -27.21 -20.05
N GLY A 48 -15.71 -26.98 -19.69
CA GLY A 48 -15.32 -25.91 -18.75
C GLY A 48 -14.76 -24.63 -19.42
N VAL A 49 -14.28 -24.72 -20.65
CA VAL A 49 -13.39 -23.67 -21.21
C VAL A 49 -14.13 -22.36 -21.48
N SER A 50 -15.39 -22.40 -21.93
CA SER A 50 -16.15 -21.17 -22.26
C SER A 50 -16.61 -20.40 -21.02
N ALA A 51 -17.04 -21.08 -19.95
CA ALA A 51 -17.42 -20.44 -18.69
C ALA A 51 -16.22 -19.86 -17.93
N VAL A 52 -15.08 -20.56 -17.95
CA VAL A 52 -13.81 -20.08 -17.36
C VAL A 52 -13.32 -18.82 -18.08
N ILE A 53 -13.38 -18.79 -19.41
CA ILE A 53 -12.96 -17.62 -20.20
C ILE A 53 -13.80 -16.39 -19.85
N VAL A 54 -15.13 -16.51 -19.79
CA VAL A 54 -16.03 -15.39 -19.44
C VAL A 54 -15.84 -14.94 -17.98
N SER A 55 -15.61 -15.85 -17.04
CA SER A 55 -15.30 -15.49 -15.65
C SER A 55 -13.95 -14.79 -15.49
N SER A 56 -12.93 -15.21 -16.24
CA SER A 56 -11.59 -14.60 -16.18
C SER A 56 -11.57 -13.18 -16.75
N PHE A 57 -12.33 -12.90 -17.82
CA PHE A 57 -12.44 -11.53 -18.36
C PHE A 57 -13.16 -10.57 -17.40
N SER A 58 -14.16 -11.08 -16.67
CA SER A 58 -14.93 -10.29 -15.69
C SER A 58 -14.11 -9.99 -14.43
N ASP A 59 -13.30 -10.96 -13.98
CA ASP A 59 -12.41 -10.82 -12.82
C ASP A 59 -11.22 -9.86 -13.08
N ASP A 60 -10.63 -9.88 -14.28
CA ASP A 60 -9.53 -8.98 -14.63
C ASP A 60 -9.99 -7.51 -14.72
N GLY A 61 -11.17 -7.27 -15.30
CA GLY A 61 -11.79 -5.94 -15.33
C GLY A 61 -12.10 -5.38 -13.94
N ALA A 62 -12.66 -6.20 -13.05
CA ALA A 62 -12.96 -5.82 -11.67
C ALA A 62 -11.68 -5.50 -10.87
N LYS A 63 -10.62 -6.31 -11.03
CA LYS A 63 -9.30 -6.06 -10.43
C LYS A 63 -8.71 -4.75 -10.92
N LEU A 64 -8.76 -4.45 -12.21
CA LEU A 64 -8.24 -3.18 -12.74
C LEU A 64 -8.99 -1.96 -12.19
N ILE A 65 -10.32 -2.06 -12.04
CA ILE A 65 -11.12 -1.00 -11.42
C ILE A 65 -10.72 -0.82 -9.97
N ARG A 66 -10.53 -1.91 -9.21
CA ARG A 66 -10.08 -1.85 -7.82
C ARG A 66 -8.72 -1.15 -7.70
N HIS A 67 -7.70 -1.55 -8.47
CA HIS A 67 -6.39 -0.88 -8.44
C HIS A 67 -6.48 0.60 -8.81
N ARG A 68 -7.37 0.96 -9.75
CA ARG A 68 -7.62 2.35 -10.12
C ARG A 68 -8.19 3.16 -8.97
N VAL A 69 -9.20 2.64 -8.27
CA VAL A 69 -9.80 3.27 -7.10
C VAL A 69 -8.76 3.40 -5.97
N ILE A 70 -8.03 2.32 -5.67
CA ILE A 70 -6.96 2.33 -4.67
C ILE A 70 -5.95 3.43 -4.97
N SER A 71 -5.46 3.51 -6.21
CA SER A 71 -4.48 4.51 -6.60
C SER A 71 -5.01 5.94 -6.51
N GLN A 72 -6.29 6.19 -6.81
CA GLN A 72 -6.90 7.51 -6.69
C GLN A 72 -7.16 7.92 -5.24
N VAL A 73 -7.63 7.00 -4.40
CA VAL A 73 -7.86 7.24 -2.97
C VAL A 73 -6.54 7.47 -2.25
N LEU A 74 -5.51 6.68 -2.59
CA LEU A 74 -4.15 6.86 -2.07
C LEU A 74 -3.59 8.24 -2.44
N GLU A 75 -3.70 8.64 -3.71
CA GLU A 75 -3.26 9.95 -4.16
C GLU A 75 -3.99 11.09 -3.44
N LEU A 76 -5.31 10.99 -3.27
CA LEU A 76 -6.09 11.98 -2.53
C LEU A 76 -5.63 12.08 -1.07
N GLY A 77 -5.38 10.94 -0.42
CA GLY A 77 -4.84 10.89 0.93
C GLY A 77 -3.47 11.57 1.04
N ILE A 78 -2.58 11.29 0.09
CA ILE A 78 -1.25 11.93 0.01
C ILE A 78 -1.40 13.43 -0.19
N ILE A 79 -2.27 13.88 -1.11
CA ILE A 79 -2.48 15.31 -1.37
C ILE A 79 -2.88 16.03 -0.07
N VAL A 80 -3.91 15.54 0.62
CA VAL A 80 -4.38 16.16 1.87
C VAL A 80 -3.26 16.18 2.93
N HIS A 81 -2.57 15.06 3.11
CA HIS A 81 -1.49 14.94 4.08
C HIS A 81 -0.31 15.89 3.78
N SER A 82 0.14 15.94 2.53
CA SER A 82 1.26 16.75 2.09
C SER A 82 0.97 18.25 2.15
N VAL A 83 -0.28 18.70 1.92
CA VAL A 83 -0.64 20.13 2.11
C VAL A 83 -0.50 20.52 3.57
N ILE A 84 -1.02 19.71 4.50
CA ILE A 84 -1.00 20.02 5.93
C ILE A 84 0.45 20.10 6.41
N ILE A 85 1.27 19.09 6.13
CA ILE A 85 2.69 19.08 6.50
C ILE A 85 3.45 20.25 5.87
N GLY A 86 3.19 20.53 4.58
CA GLY A 86 3.83 21.65 3.88
C GLY A 86 3.49 22.99 4.53
N MET A 87 2.22 23.20 4.90
CA MET A 87 1.78 24.42 5.56
C MET A 87 2.45 24.61 6.92
N SER A 88 2.51 23.57 7.74
CA SER A 88 3.21 23.61 9.04
C SER A 88 4.70 23.89 8.87
N LEU A 89 5.36 23.24 7.89
CA LEU A 89 6.76 23.52 7.58
C LEU A 89 6.99 24.97 7.14
N GLY A 90 6.09 25.52 6.32
CA GLY A 90 6.19 26.90 5.82
C GLY A 90 5.85 27.96 6.86
N ALA A 91 5.01 27.63 7.85
CA ALA A 91 4.67 28.50 8.96
C ALA A 91 5.78 28.56 10.04
N SER A 92 6.66 27.56 10.07
CA SER A 92 7.72 27.47 11.08
C SER A 92 8.79 28.56 10.92
N GLU A 93 9.11 29.24 12.02
CA GLU A 93 10.10 30.33 12.04
C GLU A 93 11.51 29.87 12.47
N ASN A 94 11.65 28.64 12.97
CA ASN A 94 12.89 28.14 13.57
C ASN A 94 13.80 27.42 12.58
N ALA A 95 14.84 28.10 12.07
CA ALA A 95 15.79 27.52 11.11
C ALA A 95 16.55 26.27 11.61
N SER A 96 16.71 26.10 12.92
CA SER A 96 17.30 24.88 13.53
C SER A 96 16.39 23.66 13.42
N THR A 97 15.09 23.87 13.29
CA THR A 97 14.05 22.83 13.18
C THR A 97 13.76 22.52 11.71
N ILE A 98 13.71 23.55 10.86
CA ILE A 98 13.42 23.42 9.42
C ILE A 98 14.47 22.57 8.68
N LYS A 99 15.78 22.77 8.96
CA LYS A 99 16.86 22.07 8.25
C LYS A 99 16.77 20.54 8.36
N PRO A 100 16.71 19.93 9.56
CA PRO A 100 16.56 18.49 9.68
C PRO A 100 15.19 18.00 9.17
N LEU A 101 14.12 18.77 9.36
CA LEU A 101 12.78 18.45 8.84
C LEU A 101 12.76 18.33 7.31
N VAL A 102 13.39 19.26 6.59
CA VAL A 102 13.46 19.19 5.11
C VAL A 102 14.18 17.93 4.64
N VAL A 103 15.26 17.53 5.33
CA VAL A 103 15.97 16.28 5.02
C VAL A 103 15.07 15.08 5.29
N ALA A 104 14.42 15.03 6.45
CA ALA A 104 13.51 13.94 6.82
C ALA A 104 12.34 13.81 5.83
N LEU A 105 11.71 14.94 5.46
CA LEU A 105 10.60 15.00 4.52
C LEU A 105 11.02 14.64 3.09
N THR A 106 12.25 14.94 2.68
CA THR A 106 12.75 14.51 1.37
C THR A 106 12.78 12.98 1.26
N PHE A 107 13.31 12.30 2.28
CA PHE A 107 13.30 10.84 2.32
C PHE A 107 11.88 10.28 2.47
N HIS A 108 11.04 10.91 3.29
CA HIS A 108 9.64 10.52 3.45
C HIS A 108 8.91 10.55 2.10
N GLN A 109 8.97 11.69 1.42
CA GLN A 109 8.34 11.89 0.12
C GLN A 109 8.90 10.94 -0.94
N PHE A 110 10.20 10.62 -0.88
CA PHE A 110 10.80 9.64 -1.80
C PHE A 110 10.13 8.27 -1.68
N PHE A 111 9.96 7.76 -0.46
CA PHE A 111 9.33 6.46 -0.25
C PHE A 111 7.81 6.48 -0.47
N GLU A 112 7.10 7.57 -0.12
CA GLU A 112 5.70 7.75 -0.49
C GLU A 112 5.52 7.72 -2.01
N GLY A 113 6.43 8.34 -2.75
CA GLY A 113 6.44 8.36 -4.22
C GLY A 113 6.65 6.98 -4.83
N ILE A 114 7.50 6.14 -4.24
CA ILE A 114 7.67 4.74 -4.64
C ILE A 114 6.36 3.96 -4.44
N GLY A 115 5.69 4.15 -3.29
CA GLY A 115 4.41 3.50 -2.99
C GLY A 115 3.31 3.90 -3.98
N LEU A 116 3.15 5.20 -4.23
CA LEU A 116 2.20 5.72 -5.23
C LEU A 116 2.53 5.21 -6.64
N GLY A 117 3.81 5.20 -7.02
CA GLY A 117 4.27 4.67 -8.30
C GLY A 117 3.89 3.20 -8.51
N GLY A 118 4.01 2.38 -7.46
CA GLY A 118 3.56 0.98 -7.47
C GLY A 118 2.07 0.85 -7.79
N CYS A 119 1.23 1.66 -7.13
CA CYS A 119 -0.22 1.67 -7.35
C CYS A 119 -0.58 2.12 -8.77
N ILE A 120 0.10 3.14 -9.29
CA ILE A 120 -0.10 3.65 -10.65
C ILE A 120 0.22 2.57 -11.71
N VAL A 121 1.31 1.83 -11.51
CA VAL A 121 1.72 0.74 -12.42
C VAL A 121 0.66 -0.37 -12.44
N GLN A 122 0.09 -0.72 -11.28
CA GLN A 122 -0.96 -1.73 -11.18
C GLN A 122 -2.28 -1.27 -11.81
N ALA A 123 -2.62 0.02 -11.68
CA ALA A 123 -3.87 0.61 -12.21
C ALA A 123 -3.90 0.79 -13.74
N ARG A 124 -2.76 0.60 -14.43
CA ARG A 124 -2.61 0.71 -15.90
C ARG A 124 -3.27 1.97 -16.48
N PHE A 125 -3.00 3.11 -15.84
CA PHE A 125 -3.51 4.40 -16.29
C PHE A 125 -2.96 4.80 -17.66
N ARG A 126 -3.71 5.66 -18.37
CA ARG A 126 -3.18 6.34 -19.55
C ARG A 126 -2.06 7.30 -19.13
N LEU A 127 -1.04 7.47 -19.97
CA LEU A 127 0.11 8.35 -19.69
C LEU A 127 -0.27 9.75 -19.22
N LYS A 128 -1.33 10.34 -19.80
CA LYS A 128 -1.84 11.66 -19.37
C LYS A 128 -2.26 11.66 -17.90
N SER A 129 -2.94 10.61 -17.44
CA SER A 129 -3.34 10.47 -16.04
C SER A 129 -2.13 10.26 -15.15
N VAL A 130 -1.18 9.39 -15.54
CA VAL A 130 0.07 9.18 -14.80
C VAL A 130 0.83 10.50 -14.62
N LEU A 131 0.94 11.30 -15.68
CA LEU A 131 1.61 12.60 -15.63
C LEU A 131 0.87 13.58 -14.73
N MET A 132 -0.46 13.65 -14.82
CA MET A 132 -1.26 14.50 -13.92
C MET A 132 -1.07 14.09 -12.47
N MET A 133 -1.03 12.78 -12.18
CA MET A 133 -0.84 12.30 -10.82
C MET A 133 0.54 12.63 -10.26
N ALA A 134 1.58 12.42 -11.08
CA ALA A 134 2.94 12.80 -10.73
C ALA A 134 3.08 14.32 -10.49
N LEU A 135 2.37 15.14 -11.28
CA LEU A 135 2.33 16.60 -11.10
C LEU A 135 1.68 16.99 -9.78
N PHE A 136 0.50 16.43 -9.44
CA PHE A 136 -0.14 16.69 -8.16
C PHE A 136 0.74 16.27 -7.00
N PHE A 137 1.30 15.05 -7.04
CA PHE A 137 2.24 14.57 -6.03
C PHE A 137 3.43 15.53 -5.82
N SER A 138 4.04 16.00 -6.91
CA SER A 138 5.22 16.87 -6.82
C SER A 138 4.92 18.31 -6.41
N LEU A 139 3.75 18.85 -6.76
CA LEU A 139 3.41 20.25 -6.50
C LEU A 139 2.75 20.48 -5.15
N THR A 140 2.09 19.47 -4.59
CA THR A 140 1.26 19.64 -3.40
C THR A 140 2.06 20.11 -2.19
N LEU A 141 3.22 19.50 -1.93
CA LEU A 141 4.08 19.89 -0.82
C LEU A 141 4.64 21.32 -0.98
N PRO A 142 5.26 21.70 -2.12
CA PRO A 142 5.67 23.10 -2.36
C PRO A 142 4.53 24.11 -2.23
N VAL A 143 3.33 23.79 -2.73
CA VAL A 143 2.15 24.65 -2.59
C VAL A 143 1.77 24.81 -1.12
N GLY A 144 1.78 23.73 -0.34
CA GLY A 144 1.58 23.79 1.11
C GLY A 144 2.58 24.72 1.80
N VAL A 145 3.87 24.61 1.47
CA VAL A 145 4.93 25.47 2.02
C VAL A 145 4.70 26.94 1.67
N VAL A 146 4.38 27.26 0.43
CA VAL A 146 4.08 28.64 0.01
C VAL A 146 2.87 29.20 0.76
N ILE A 147 1.83 28.40 0.95
CA ILE A 147 0.66 28.79 1.73
C ILE A 147 1.07 29.06 3.19
N GLY A 148 1.84 28.17 3.80
CA GLY A 148 2.36 28.31 5.17
C GLY A 148 3.15 29.60 5.37
N ILE A 149 4.07 29.91 4.44
CA ILE A 149 4.84 31.17 4.45
C ILE A 149 3.91 32.39 4.28
N GLY A 150 2.89 32.29 3.43
CA GLY A 150 1.97 33.39 3.17
C GLY A 150 1.07 33.74 4.36
N ILE A 151 0.71 32.75 5.18
CA ILE A 151 -0.14 32.94 6.35
C ILE A 151 0.62 33.09 7.67
N SER A 152 1.94 32.84 7.70
CA SER A 152 2.75 32.81 8.93
C SER A 152 2.64 34.08 9.78
N SER A 153 2.46 35.25 9.15
CA SER A 153 2.27 36.52 9.86
C SER A 153 0.97 36.63 10.68
N ALA A 154 -0.06 35.84 10.35
CA ALA A 154 -1.36 35.84 11.01
C ALA A 154 -1.72 34.50 11.67
N TYR A 155 -1.03 33.42 11.29
CA TYR A 155 -1.21 32.07 11.80
C TYR A 155 -0.15 31.75 12.84
N ASP A 156 -0.56 31.61 14.10
CA ASP A 156 0.30 31.09 15.16
C ASP A 156 0.17 29.56 15.19
N GLU A 157 1.22 28.88 14.71
CA GLU A 157 1.33 27.41 14.69
C GLU A 157 1.26 26.78 16.09
N ASN A 158 1.57 27.55 17.15
CA ASN A 158 1.53 27.08 18.53
C ASN A 158 0.17 27.34 19.20
N SER A 159 -0.78 27.95 18.51
CA SER A 159 -2.10 28.22 19.05
C SER A 159 -2.90 26.92 19.27
N PRO A 160 -3.65 26.77 20.39
CA PRO A 160 -4.46 25.59 20.62
C PRO A 160 -5.45 25.28 19.50
N ARG A 161 -5.99 26.30 18.82
CA ARG A 161 -6.92 26.10 17.70
C ARG A 161 -6.22 25.55 16.46
N ALA A 162 -5.03 26.06 16.16
CA ALA A 162 -4.19 25.58 15.07
C ALA A 162 -3.84 24.11 15.26
N LEU A 163 -3.30 23.77 16.44
CA LEU A 163 -2.93 22.39 16.79
C LEU A 163 -4.12 21.41 16.77
N ILE A 164 -5.31 21.83 17.20
CA ILE A 164 -6.51 20.97 17.15
C ILE A 164 -6.92 20.69 15.70
N VAL A 165 -6.95 21.72 14.84
CA VAL A 165 -7.35 21.56 13.43
C VAL A 165 -6.32 20.73 12.68
N GLU A 166 -5.03 21.05 12.84
CA GLU A 166 -3.93 20.32 12.23
C GLU A 166 -3.90 18.86 12.70
N GLY A 167 -4.05 18.63 14.01
CA GLY A 167 -4.08 17.29 14.59
C GLY A 167 -5.26 16.46 14.09
N LEU A 168 -6.45 17.06 13.97
CA LEU A 168 -7.64 16.37 13.47
C LEU A 168 -7.51 16.00 11.99
N LEU A 169 -7.07 16.94 11.15
CA LEU A 169 -6.88 16.71 9.73
C LEU A 169 -5.74 15.70 9.47
N SER A 170 -4.65 15.79 10.23
CA SER A 170 -3.54 14.84 10.16
C SER A 170 -3.94 13.44 10.62
N ALA A 171 -4.73 13.32 11.69
CA ALA A 171 -5.24 12.04 12.16
C ALA A 171 -6.19 11.39 11.14
N ALA A 172 -7.06 12.19 10.51
CA ALA A 172 -7.94 11.72 9.43
C ALA A 172 -7.14 11.24 8.21
N ALA A 173 -6.17 12.03 7.75
CA ALA A 173 -5.30 11.67 6.64
C ALA A 173 -4.47 10.41 6.94
N ALA A 174 -3.83 10.34 8.11
CA ALA A 174 -3.08 9.17 8.55
C ALA A 174 -3.96 7.92 8.69
N GLY A 175 -5.22 8.07 9.11
CA GLY A 175 -6.19 6.97 9.16
C GLY A 175 -6.46 6.36 7.79
N ILE A 176 -6.73 7.21 6.79
CA ILE A 176 -6.94 6.79 5.41
C ILE A 176 -5.69 6.12 4.85
N LEU A 177 -4.51 6.76 4.96
CA LEU A 177 -3.25 6.22 4.45
C LEU A 177 -2.88 4.88 5.11
N ASN A 178 -3.15 4.72 6.41
CA ASN A 178 -2.95 3.45 7.10
C ASN A 178 -3.89 2.35 6.63
N TYR A 179 -5.17 2.67 6.39
CA TYR A 179 -6.11 1.71 5.81
C TYR A 179 -5.66 1.28 4.42
N MET A 180 -5.31 2.23 3.56
CA MET A 180 -4.80 1.94 2.21
C MET A 180 -3.55 1.05 2.27
N ALA A 181 -2.59 1.39 3.12
CA ALA A 181 -1.35 0.62 3.25
C ALA A 181 -1.59 -0.81 3.75
N LEU A 182 -2.38 -0.99 4.81
CA LEU A 182 -2.56 -2.29 5.45
C LEU A 182 -3.54 -3.18 4.69
N VAL A 183 -4.70 -2.64 4.32
CA VAL A 183 -5.83 -3.41 3.80
C VAL A 183 -5.78 -3.49 2.27
N ASP A 184 -5.55 -2.37 1.60
CA ASP A 184 -5.63 -2.34 0.13
C ASP A 184 -4.33 -2.74 -0.56
N LEU A 185 -3.17 -2.50 0.06
CA LEU A 185 -1.86 -2.84 -0.49
C LEU A 185 -1.26 -4.10 0.14
N LEU A 186 -0.94 -4.06 1.44
CA LEU A 186 -0.23 -5.16 2.09
C LEU A 186 -1.04 -6.45 2.13
N ALA A 187 -2.34 -6.40 2.46
CA ALA A 187 -3.13 -7.62 2.49
C ALA A 187 -3.24 -8.26 1.09
N GLU A 188 -3.39 -7.46 0.03
CA GLU A 188 -3.42 -7.95 -1.35
C GLU A 188 -2.09 -8.62 -1.75
N ASP A 189 -0.95 -7.98 -1.46
CA ASP A 189 0.37 -8.53 -1.77
C ASP A 189 0.67 -9.83 -1.01
N PHE A 190 0.30 -9.88 0.27
CA PHE A 190 0.53 -11.05 1.11
C PHE A 190 -0.42 -12.21 0.78
N MET A 191 -1.68 -11.93 0.41
CA MET A 191 -2.67 -12.95 0.03
C MET A 191 -2.49 -13.47 -1.39
N ASN A 192 -1.54 -12.93 -2.15
CA ASN A 192 -1.21 -13.42 -3.48
C ASN A 192 -0.82 -14.92 -3.44
N PRO A 193 -1.43 -15.79 -4.28
CA PRO A 193 -1.12 -17.23 -4.31
C PRO A 193 0.36 -17.54 -4.51
N ARG A 194 1.09 -16.67 -5.22
CA ARG A 194 2.54 -16.82 -5.46
C ARG A 194 3.36 -16.67 -4.18
N VAL A 195 2.91 -15.80 -3.27
CA VAL A 195 3.49 -15.58 -1.95
C VAL A 195 3.07 -16.71 -1.02
N GLN A 196 1.78 -17.04 -0.98
CA GLN A 196 1.24 -18.08 -0.10
C GLN A 196 1.83 -19.47 -0.37
N ASN A 197 2.11 -19.80 -1.64
CA ASN A 197 2.67 -21.10 -1.99
C ASN A 197 4.20 -21.20 -1.77
N ASN A 198 4.90 -20.10 -1.51
CA ASN A 198 6.36 -20.07 -1.39
C ASN A 198 6.82 -19.47 -0.04
N GLY A 199 7.19 -20.33 0.91
CA GLY A 199 7.63 -19.92 2.25
C GLY A 199 8.88 -19.02 2.25
N ARG A 200 9.80 -19.18 1.28
CA ARG A 200 10.96 -18.27 1.14
C ARG A 200 10.51 -16.86 0.76
N LEU A 201 9.56 -16.76 -0.16
CA LEU A 201 9.01 -15.47 -0.59
C LEU A 201 8.23 -14.79 0.53
N GLN A 202 7.48 -15.56 1.33
CA GLN A 202 6.82 -15.04 2.55
C GLN A 202 7.83 -14.39 3.49
N VAL A 203 8.93 -15.07 3.81
CA VAL A 203 9.96 -14.52 4.71
C VAL A 203 10.61 -13.26 4.13
N ILE A 204 10.93 -13.26 2.83
CA ILE A 204 11.54 -12.09 2.17
C ILE A 204 10.62 -10.87 2.25
N ILE A 205 9.34 -11.02 1.89
CA ILE A 205 8.37 -9.90 1.92
C ILE A 205 8.17 -9.38 3.35
N ASN A 206 8.10 -10.28 4.35
CA ASN A 206 7.99 -9.90 5.76
C ASN A 206 9.21 -9.09 6.23
N ILE A 207 10.43 -9.53 5.89
CA ILE A 207 11.66 -8.80 6.24
C ILE A 207 11.68 -7.43 5.54
N SER A 208 11.33 -7.38 4.24
CA SER A 208 11.24 -6.12 3.50
C SER A 208 10.23 -5.14 4.11
N LEU A 209 9.07 -5.64 4.56
CA LEU A 209 8.08 -4.83 5.27
C LEU A 209 8.65 -4.25 6.57
N LEU A 210 9.27 -5.08 7.40
CA LEU A 210 9.86 -4.63 8.66
C LEU A 210 10.97 -3.60 8.44
N VAL A 211 11.85 -3.83 7.45
CA VAL A 211 12.89 -2.88 7.07
C VAL A 211 12.29 -1.55 6.62
N GLY A 212 11.27 -1.57 5.77
CA GLY A 212 10.58 -0.35 5.33
C GLY A 212 9.98 0.43 6.49
N THR A 213 9.30 -0.25 7.42
CA THR A 213 8.75 0.39 8.62
C THR A 213 9.82 0.95 9.55
N ALA A 214 10.94 0.26 9.70
CA ALA A 214 12.06 0.73 10.51
C ALA A 214 12.73 1.97 9.89
N LEU A 215 12.93 1.98 8.57
CA LEU A 215 13.45 3.15 7.86
C LEU A 215 12.52 4.36 8.01
N MET A 216 11.21 4.16 7.85
CA MET A 216 10.21 5.21 8.09
C MET A 216 10.25 5.75 9.52
N SER A 217 10.33 4.85 10.51
CA SER A 217 10.42 5.24 11.92
C SER A 217 11.70 6.01 12.24
N MET A 218 12.81 5.73 11.56
CA MET A 218 14.08 6.42 11.78
C MET A 218 14.02 7.89 11.33
N LEU A 219 13.23 8.21 10.31
CA LEU A 219 13.04 9.59 9.85
C LEU A 219 12.38 10.47 10.93
N ALA A 220 11.54 9.88 11.79
CA ALA A 220 10.89 10.59 12.88
C ALA A 220 11.86 11.05 13.99
N VAL A 221 13.09 10.54 14.05
CA VAL A 221 14.11 11.01 15.02
C VAL A 221 14.58 12.43 14.69
N TRP A 222 14.42 12.85 13.43
CA TRP A 222 14.88 14.13 12.90
C TRP A 222 13.74 15.11 12.65
N ALA A 223 12.50 14.69 12.92
CA ALA A 223 11.29 15.48 12.77
C ALA A 223 10.89 16.14 14.10
#